data_AF-A0AAU4SRN6-F1
#
_entry.id   AF-A0AAU4SRN6-F1
#
_cell.length_a   1.000
_cell.length_b   1.000
_cell.length_c   1.000
_cell.angle_alpha   90.00
_cell.angle_beta   90.00
_cell.angle_gamma   90.00
#
_symmetry.space_group_name_H-M   'P 1'
#
loop_
_entity.id
_entity.type
_entity.pdbx_description
1 polymer ?
#
loop_
_entity_poly.entity_id
_entity_poly.type
_entity_poly.pdbx_seq_one_letter_code
_entity_poly.pdbx_strand_id
1 'polypeptide(L)'
;MFLTISTTGTPERPATDLGFLLHKHPEKSQAFSTSYGTAHVLYPEASPERCTAALLLEVDAVALVRRGKGKGRGGAPDAALAQYVNDRPYAASSLLAVALSSVFSSAMKGMCRAKPELPEQARPLRIEVPALPARGGAELVRNLFEPLGWTVTAEPVALDAEFPEWGESRYVSLVLEGELRLAEALRHLYVLLPVLDDAKHYWVATDEVDKLLRAGEGWLPEHPEHKLITSRYLSRRWSLTRQAMERLELVRLAEADDSDVEEIDNAVDETQDTDEKPVPLAVRRRDAIVEALRAAGAGRVLDLGCGQGQLVQELLKDIRFTEIVGVDVSMRALTIASRRLKLERMGDRRAERVKLMQGSLAYTDNRLKGYDAAVLSEVIEHVDLPRLSALEYAVFGSARPRTVLVTTPNVEYNVRWETLPAGHTRHGDHRFEWTREEFRTWARAVAERHGYDVEFAPVGDEDPEVGPPTQMAVFTITTSTTTAAKEEKAA
;
A
#
# COMPACT_ATOMS: atom_id res chain seq x y z
N MET A 1 -1.99 22.93 -13.85
CA MET A 1 -2.00 23.32 -12.41
C MET A 1 -0.58 23.68 -11.97
N PHE A 2 -0.37 24.61 -11.02
CA PHE A 2 0.97 24.95 -10.53
C PHE A 2 0.99 25.33 -9.06
N LEU A 3 2.19 25.37 -8.49
CA LEU A 3 2.50 26.09 -7.25
C LEU A 3 3.75 26.96 -7.45
N THR A 4 3.89 28.01 -6.65
CA THR A 4 5.12 28.81 -6.55
C THR A 4 5.76 28.66 -5.18
N ILE A 5 7.08 28.79 -5.14
CA ILE A 5 7.89 28.86 -3.92
C ILE A 5 8.75 30.10 -4.06
N SER A 6 8.52 31.08 -3.21
CA SER A 6 9.26 32.35 -3.19
C SER A 6 10.06 32.49 -1.91
N THR A 7 11.19 33.17 -2.00
CA THR A 7 11.97 33.59 -0.83
C THR A 7 12.57 34.97 -1.09
N THR A 8 12.90 35.69 -0.01
CA THR A 8 13.62 36.96 -0.05
C THR A 8 15.05 36.75 0.43
N GLY A 9 15.96 37.61 -0.06
CA GLY A 9 17.39 37.51 0.19
C GLY A 9 17.93 38.67 1.00
N THR A 10 19.07 38.43 1.63
CA THR A 10 19.95 39.47 2.21
C THR A 10 21.26 39.51 1.43
N PRO A 11 22.11 40.55 1.59
CA PRO A 11 23.42 40.59 0.94
C PRO A 11 24.28 39.35 1.19
N GLU A 12 24.17 38.73 2.36
CA GLU A 12 24.92 37.53 2.77
C GLU A 12 24.25 36.22 2.31
N ARG A 13 22.94 36.25 2.03
CA ARG A 13 22.12 35.10 1.65
C ARG A 13 21.20 35.50 0.49
N PRO A 14 21.71 35.58 -0.75
CA PRO A 14 20.91 36.02 -1.88
C PRO A 14 19.73 35.06 -2.13
N ALA A 15 18.58 35.59 -2.55
CA ALA A 15 17.39 34.78 -2.78
C ALA A 15 17.59 33.74 -3.89
N THR A 16 18.49 34.02 -4.85
CA THR A 16 18.87 33.09 -5.93
C THR A 16 19.47 31.77 -5.42
N ASP A 17 19.87 31.70 -4.15
CA ASP A 17 20.24 30.45 -3.48
C ASP A 17 19.14 29.39 -3.52
N LEU A 18 17.89 29.81 -3.68
CA LEU A 18 16.75 28.92 -3.94
C LEU A 18 16.99 27.99 -5.14
N GLY A 19 17.72 28.45 -6.16
CA GLY A 19 18.11 27.63 -7.31
C GLY A 19 19.02 26.44 -6.93
N PHE A 20 20.00 26.68 -6.06
CA PHE A 20 20.88 25.63 -5.55
C PHE A 20 20.11 24.66 -4.66
N LEU A 21 19.28 25.18 -3.76
CA LEU A 21 18.47 24.37 -2.84
C LEU A 21 17.47 23.47 -3.58
N LEU A 22 16.83 23.95 -4.65
CA LEU A 22 15.90 23.16 -5.48
C LEU A 22 16.61 22.30 -6.54
N HIS A 23 17.93 22.45 -6.68
CA HIS A 23 18.72 21.83 -7.75
C HIS A 23 18.16 22.16 -9.14
N LYS A 24 17.75 23.41 -9.35
CA LYS A 24 17.25 23.92 -10.62
C LYS A 24 17.86 25.29 -10.88
N HIS A 25 18.54 25.41 -12.00
CA HIS A 25 19.20 26.66 -12.36
C HIS A 25 18.14 27.71 -12.76
N PRO A 26 18.15 28.93 -12.17
CA PRO A 26 17.12 29.94 -12.45
C PRO A 26 16.98 30.32 -13.92
N GLU A 27 18.08 30.39 -14.65
CA GLU A 27 18.09 30.71 -16.10
C GLU A 27 17.67 29.55 -17.01
N LYS A 28 17.32 28.37 -16.46
CA LYS A 28 16.95 27.20 -17.25
C LYS A 28 15.54 26.73 -16.91
N SER A 29 14.62 26.94 -17.86
CA SER A 29 13.35 26.21 -17.86
C SER A 29 13.61 24.73 -18.15
N GLN A 30 13.06 23.84 -17.32
CA GLN A 30 13.30 22.39 -17.39
C GLN A 30 11.99 21.64 -17.38
N ALA A 31 11.89 20.60 -18.21
CA ALA A 31 10.72 19.73 -18.30
C ALA A 31 11.09 18.30 -17.86
N PHE A 32 10.21 17.67 -17.09
CA PHE A 32 10.36 16.33 -16.52
C PHE A 32 9.14 15.48 -16.86
N SER A 33 9.37 14.30 -17.44
CA SER A 33 8.27 13.35 -17.70
C SER A 33 7.76 12.76 -16.39
N THR A 34 6.44 12.71 -16.23
CA THR A 34 5.75 12.08 -15.10
C THR A 34 4.79 10.99 -15.59
N SER A 35 4.25 10.19 -14.68
CA SER A 35 3.31 9.11 -15.04
C SER A 35 1.94 9.61 -15.52
N TYR A 36 1.67 10.91 -15.46
CA TYR A 36 0.37 11.51 -15.81
C TYR A 36 0.52 12.82 -16.60
N GLY A 37 1.71 13.14 -17.10
CA GLY A 37 1.96 14.35 -17.88
C GLY A 37 3.40 14.85 -17.78
N THR A 38 3.60 16.16 -17.93
CA THR A 38 4.91 16.81 -17.89
C THR A 38 4.94 17.83 -16.75
N ALA A 39 5.97 17.76 -15.91
CA ALA A 39 6.23 18.76 -14.89
C ALA A 39 7.30 19.73 -15.40
N HIS A 40 7.00 21.02 -15.35
CA HIS A 40 7.90 22.09 -15.76
C HIS A 40 8.37 22.86 -14.54
N VAL A 41 9.67 23.16 -14.47
CA VAL A 41 10.23 24.10 -13.50
C VAL A 41 10.77 25.30 -14.23
N LEU A 42 10.33 26.48 -13.81
CA LEU A 42 10.82 27.77 -14.28
C LEU A 42 10.90 28.77 -13.13
N TYR A 43 11.61 29.86 -13.35
CA TYR A 43 11.77 30.94 -12.38
C TYR A 43 11.20 32.22 -12.97
N PRO A 44 9.94 32.58 -12.65
CA PRO A 44 9.36 33.85 -13.08
C PRO A 44 10.14 35.07 -12.58
N GLU A 45 10.88 34.92 -11.48
CA GLU A 45 11.68 35.98 -10.85
C GLU A 45 12.93 35.37 -10.21
N ALA A 46 14.09 35.95 -10.47
CA ALA A 46 15.36 35.51 -9.89
C ALA A 46 16.32 36.71 -9.76
N SER A 47 16.19 37.45 -8.67
CA SER A 47 17.15 38.49 -8.25
C SER A 47 17.75 38.15 -6.89
N PRO A 48 18.85 38.82 -6.47
CA PRO A 48 19.40 38.67 -5.13
C PRO A 48 18.40 39.00 -4.00
N GLU A 49 17.46 39.90 -4.24
CA GLU A 49 16.46 40.36 -3.27
C GLU A 49 15.25 39.42 -3.19
N ARG A 50 14.83 38.85 -4.32
CA ARG A 50 13.67 37.94 -4.39
C ARG A 50 13.85 36.90 -5.48
N CYS A 51 13.51 35.66 -5.15
CA CYS A 51 13.55 34.56 -6.09
C CYS A 51 12.29 33.71 -5.94
N THR A 52 11.64 33.43 -7.08
CA THR A 52 10.39 32.68 -7.17
C THR A 52 10.61 31.53 -8.15
N ALA A 53 10.47 30.30 -7.65
CA ALA A 53 10.40 29.09 -8.47
C ALA A 53 8.95 28.69 -8.68
N ALA A 54 8.57 28.26 -9.89
CA ALA A 54 7.26 27.71 -10.18
C ALA A 54 7.38 26.24 -10.62
N LEU A 55 6.56 25.37 -10.04
CA LEU A 55 6.36 24.00 -10.49
C LEU A 55 4.99 23.91 -11.18
N LEU A 56 4.99 23.84 -12.50
CA LEU A 56 3.80 23.71 -13.33
C LEU A 56 3.64 22.26 -13.78
N LEU A 57 2.55 21.61 -13.38
CA LEU A 57 2.18 20.30 -13.88
C LEU A 57 1.16 20.44 -15.01
N GLU A 58 1.55 19.96 -16.18
CA GLU A 58 0.71 19.79 -17.36
C GLU A 58 0.26 18.33 -17.43
N VAL A 59 -1.00 18.07 -17.09
CA VAL A 59 -1.57 16.72 -17.04
C VAL A 59 -2.11 16.33 -18.42
N ASP A 60 -1.73 15.15 -18.91
CA ASP A 60 -2.34 14.55 -20.10
C ASP A 60 -3.66 13.87 -19.71
N ALA A 61 -4.76 14.62 -19.84
CA ALA A 61 -6.11 14.16 -19.52
C ALA A 61 -6.50 12.89 -20.32
N VAL A 62 -6.04 12.77 -21.57
CA VAL A 62 -6.38 11.62 -22.44
C VAL A 62 -5.64 10.37 -22.00
N ALA A 63 -4.36 10.48 -21.69
CA ALA A 63 -3.57 9.37 -21.14
C ALA A 63 -4.10 8.92 -19.77
N LEU A 64 -4.55 9.86 -18.93
CA LEU A 64 -5.13 9.57 -17.62
C LEU A 64 -6.40 8.70 -17.73
N VAL A 65 -7.27 8.99 -18.70
CA VAL A 65 -8.48 8.19 -18.98
C VAL A 65 -8.14 6.82 -19.57
N ARG A 66 -7.22 6.76 -20.54
CA ARG A 66 -6.83 5.50 -21.20
C ARG A 66 -6.22 4.48 -20.23
N ARG A 67 -5.44 4.94 -19.25
CA ARG A 67 -4.85 4.09 -18.20
C ARG A 67 -5.88 3.64 -17.14
N GLY A 68 -7.06 4.27 -17.08
CA GLY A 68 -8.16 3.91 -16.19
C GLY A 68 -9.11 2.81 -16.69
N LYS A 69 -8.99 2.35 -17.94
CA LYS A 69 -9.92 1.41 -18.62
C LYS A 69 -9.98 -0.03 -18.07
N GLY A 70 -9.32 -0.32 -16.94
CA GLY A 70 -9.48 -1.59 -16.22
C GLY A 70 -10.59 -1.60 -15.17
N LYS A 71 -11.31 -0.49 -14.94
CA LYS A 71 -12.30 -0.37 -13.86
C LYS A 71 -13.73 -0.30 -14.42
N GLY A 72 -14.50 -1.37 -14.19
CA GLY A 72 -15.98 -1.41 -14.12
C GLY A 72 -16.78 -0.81 -15.27
N ARG A 73 -17.36 -1.67 -16.13
CA ARG A 73 -18.56 -1.32 -16.92
C ARG A 73 -19.74 -1.17 -15.96
N GLY A 74 -20.27 0.04 -15.82
CA GLY A 74 -21.52 0.30 -15.11
C GLY A 74 -21.62 1.72 -14.57
N GLY A 75 -21.96 2.68 -15.41
CA GLY A 75 -22.26 4.05 -15.01
C GLY A 75 -23.04 4.76 -16.12
N ALA A 76 -24.01 5.58 -15.73
CA ALA A 76 -24.85 6.39 -16.62
C ALA A 76 -24.00 7.26 -17.60
N PRO A 77 -24.57 7.75 -18.71
CA PRO A 77 -23.85 8.54 -19.73
C PRO A 77 -23.01 9.70 -19.17
N ASP A 78 -23.47 10.34 -18.09
CA ASP A 78 -22.76 11.43 -17.40
C ASP A 78 -21.45 11.00 -16.73
N ALA A 79 -21.35 9.74 -16.26
CA ALA A 79 -20.13 9.19 -15.68
C ALA A 79 -19.03 8.94 -16.72
N ALA A 80 -19.40 8.81 -18.01
CA ALA A 80 -18.44 8.71 -19.10
C ALA A 80 -17.91 10.10 -19.51
N LEU A 81 -18.75 11.15 -19.46
CA LEU A 81 -18.35 12.54 -19.74
C LEU A 81 -17.41 13.10 -18.66
N ALA A 82 -17.68 12.81 -17.38
CA ALA A 82 -16.82 13.19 -16.25
C ALA A 82 -15.39 12.63 -16.34
N GLN A 83 -15.15 11.61 -17.17
CA GLN A 83 -13.79 11.09 -17.41
C GLN A 83 -13.01 12.01 -18.36
N TYR A 84 -13.66 12.64 -19.34
CA TYR A 84 -13.01 13.51 -20.32
C TYR A 84 -13.01 14.99 -19.91
N VAL A 85 -14.06 15.44 -19.21
CA VAL A 85 -14.15 16.79 -18.65
C VAL A 85 -14.14 16.68 -17.13
N ASN A 86 -12.96 16.95 -16.55
CA ASN A 86 -12.78 17.05 -15.10
C ASN A 86 -11.72 18.08 -14.77
N ASP A 87 -11.69 18.44 -13.50
CA ASP A 87 -10.82 19.45 -12.91
C ASP A 87 -9.40 18.97 -12.61
N ARG A 88 -9.10 17.67 -12.75
CA ARG A 88 -7.81 17.09 -12.38
C ARG A 88 -6.59 17.74 -13.04
N PRO A 89 -6.64 18.19 -14.31
CA PRO A 89 -5.52 18.91 -14.91
C PRO A 89 -5.24 20.30 -14.32
N TYR A 90 -6.23 20.85 -13.61
CA TYR A 90 -6.27 22.25 -13.19
C TYR A 90 -6.16 22.42 -11.67
N ALA A 91 -6.57 21.41 -10.89
CA ALA A 91 -6.52 21.39 -9.44
C ALA A 91 -5.20 20.86 -8.86
N ALA A 92 -4.64 21.54 -7.86
CA ALA A 92 -3.44 21.17 -7.09
C ALA A 92 -3.65 19.93 -6.19
N SER A 93 -3.90 18.80 -6.85
CA SER A 93 -4.24 17.50 -6.27
C SER A 93 -3.01 16.69 -5.85
N SER A 94 -3.25 15.43 -5.44
CA SER A 94 -2.21 14.42 -5.22
C SER A 94 -1.21 14.24 -6.38
N LEU A 95 -1.56 14.62 -7.62
CA LEU A 95 -0.66 14.63 -8.76
C LEU A 95 0.46 15.67 -8.63
N LEU A 96 0.18 16.82 -8.00
CA LEU A 96 1.20 17.85 -7.75
C LEU A 96 2.22 17.36 -6.74
N ALA A 97 1.75 16.71 -5.67
CA ALA A 97 2.61 16.16 -4.63
C ALA A 97 3.61 15.13 -5.19
N VAL A 98 3.15 14.26 -6.11
CA VAL A 98 4.03 13.29 -6.76
C VAL A 98 5.00 13.97 -7.75
N ALA A 99 4.59 15.05 -8.42
CA ALA A 99 5.50 15.84 -9.26
C ALA A 99 6.57 16.54 -8.40
N LEU A 100 6.18 17.12 -7.26
CA LEU A 100 7.05 17.76 -6.29
C LEU A 100 8.11 16.78 -5.76
N SER A 101 7.71 15.57 -5.35
CA SER A 101 8.65 14.58 -4.84
C SER A 101 9.60 14.02 -5.88
N SER A 102 9.18 13.93 -7.14
CA SER A 102 10.04 13.53 -8.26
C SER A 102 11.06 14.62 -8.60
N VAL A 103 10.58 15.85 -8.82
CA VAL A 103 11.38 16.96 -9.36
C VAL A 103 12.29 17.60 -8.31
N PHE A 104 11.86 17.66 -7.05
CA PHE A 104 12.58 18.25 -5.92
C PHE A 104 13.06 17.20 -4.91
N SER A 105 13.26 15.95 -5.34
CA SER A 105 13.67 14.82 -4.50
C SER A 105 14.92 15.08 -3.64
N SER A 106 15.92 15.80 -4.17
CA SER A 106 17.16 16.12 -3.44
C SER A 106 16.94 17.21 -2.38
N ALA A 107 16.12 18.22 -2.71
CA ALA A 107 15.75 19.31 -1.81
C ALA A 107 14.93 18.79 -0.62
N MET A 108 13.98 17.89 -0.85
CA MET A 108 13.19 17.23 0.20
C MET A 108 14.03 16.42 1.21
N LYS A 109 15.20 15.94 0.77
CA LYS A 109 16.16 15.21 1.60
C LYS A 109 17.15 16.13 2.31
N GLY A 110 17.02 17.45 2.18
CA GLY A 110 17.96 18.40 2.76
C GLY A 110 19.37 18.34 2.16
N MET A 111 19.53 17.81 0.94
CA MET A 111 20.86 17.69 0.33
C MET A 111 21.14 18.86 -0.60
N CYS A 112 22.31 19.50 -0.49
CA CYS A 112 22.81 20.48 -1.47
C CYS A 112 24.33 20.37 -1.58
N ARG A 113 24.85 19.70 -2.63
CA ARG A 113 26.30 19.51 -2.79
C ARG A 113 27.05 20.80 -3.10
N ALA A 114 26.41 21.71 -3.84
CA ALA A 114 27.03 22.95 -4.27
C ALA A 114 27.20 23.95 -3.11
N LYS A 115 26.28 23.92 -2.14
CA LYS A 115 26.28 24.75 -0.93
C LYS A 115 25.73 23.98 0.27
N PRO A 116 26.55 23.12 0.91
CA PRO A 116 26.13 22.18 1.95
C PRO A 116 25.53 22.82 3.21
N GLU A 117 25.84 24.08 3.47
CA GLU A 117 25.40 24.84 4.64
C GLU A 117 23.98 25.40 4.52
N LEU A 118 23.44 25.50 3.30
CA LEU A 118 22.14 26.15 3.09
C LEU A 118 20.92 25.33 3.51
N PRO A 119 20.87 23.99 3.33
CA PRO A 119 19.67 23.21 3.65
C PRO A 119 19.21 23.29 5.11
N GLU A 120 20.15 23.48 6.04
CA GLU A 120 19.87 23.59 7.48
C GLU A 120 19.37 24.98 7.90
N GLN A 121 19.45 25.97 7.01
CA GLN A 121 19.06 27.35 7.32
C GLN A 121 17.58 27.57 7.06
N ALA A 122 16.86 28.01 8.10
CA ALA A 122 15.52 28.55 7.95
C ALA A 122 15.56 29.84 7.11
N ARG A 123 14.54 30.02 6.27
CA ARG A 123 14.40 31.17 5.37
C ARG A 123 12.94 31.60 5.30
N PRO A 124 12.65 32.88 5.04
CA PRO A 124 11.29 33.32 4.75
C PRO A 124 10.84 32.66 3.44
N LEU A 125 9.80 31.84 3.53
CA LEU A 125 9.20 31.14 2.41
C LEU A 125 7.77 31.63 2.22
N ARG A 126 7.40 31.87 0.96
CA ARG A 126 6.03 32.14 0.53
C ARG A 126 5.63 31.13 -0.53
N ILE A 127 4.63 30.31 -0.25
CA ILE A 127 4.11 29.29 -1.17
C ILE A 127 2.72 29.68 -1.61
N GLU A 128 2.46 29.64 -2.92
CA GLU A 128 1.13 29.90 -3.47
C GLU A 128 0.61 28.72 -4.26
N VAL A 129 -0.65 28.37 -4.01
CA VAL A 129 -1.37 27.31 -4.70
C VAL A 129 -2.75 27.88 -5.11
N PRO A 130 -2.91 28.38 -6.35
CA PRO A 130 -4.12 29.12 -6.73
C PRO A 130 -5.42 28.31 -6.74
N ALA A 131 -5.33 26.99 -6.91
CA ALA A 131 -6.49 26.11 -7.02
C ALA A 131 -6.27 24.81 -6.25
N LEU A 132 -6.39 24.87 -4.93
CA LEU A 132 -6.23 23.73 -4.04
C LEU A 132 -7.58 23.08 -3.70
N PRO A 133 -7.84 21.81 -4.07
CA PRO A 133 -9.03 21.13 -3.56
C PRO A 133 -8.93 20.99 -2.05
N ALA A 134 -9.92 21.53 -1.33
CA ALA A 134 -9.97 21.54 0.12
C ALA A 134 -11.27 20.88 0.60
N ARG A 135 -11.30 19.53 0.61
CA ARG A 135 -12.44 18.77 1.14
C ARG A 135 -12.47 18.86 2.66
N GLY A 136 -13.13 19.89 3.17
CA GLY A 136 -13.07 20.33 4.56
C GLY A 136 -13.01 21.85 4.71
N GLY A 137 -12.94 22.58 3.60
CA GLY A 137 -12.97 24.04 3.55
C GLY A 137 -11.66 24.69 4.02
N ALA A 138 -11.66 26.01 4.05
CA ALA A 138 -10.52 26.83 4.47
C ALA A 138 -10.08 26.53 5.92
N GLU A 139 -11.02 26.21 6.82
CA GLU A 139 -10.71 25.86 8.21
C GLU A 139 -9.82 24.63 8.31
N LEU A 140 -10.08 23.58 7.53
CA LEU A 140 -9.21 22.41 7.52
C LEU A 140 -7.80 22.76 7.02
N VAL A 141 -7.67 23.67 6.06
CA VAL A 141 -6.36 24.12 5.57
C VAL A 141 -5.58 24.80 6.67
N ARG A 142 -6.23 25.68 7.46
CA ARG A 142 -5.61 26.32 8.63
C ARG A 142 -5.17 25.30 9.68
N ASN A 143 -6.06 24.39 10.07
CA ASN A 143 -5.78 23.34 11.05
C ASN A 143 -4.61 22.41 10.65
N LEU A 144 -4.33 22.27 9.34
CA LEU A 144 -3.24 21.43 8.84
C LEU A 144 -1.90 22.16 8.70
N PHE A 145 -1.91 23.48 8.45
CA PHE A 145 -0.67 24.22 8.18
C PHE A 145 -0.25 25.15 9.31
N GLU A 146 -1.18 25.76 10.06
CA GLU A 146 -0.82 26.67 11.17
C GLU A 146 0.01 25.99 12.27
N PRO A 147 -0.28 24.75 12.72
CA PRO A 147 0.54 24.06 13.71
C PRO A 147 1.98 23.80 13.27
N LEU A 148 2.26 23.89 11.96
CA LEU A 148 3.58 23.69 11.37
C LEU A 148 4.38 25.00 11.23
N GLY A 149 3.89 26.10 11.82
CA GLY A 149 4.56 27.40 11.78
C GLY A 149 4.25 28.24 10.54
N TRP A 150 3.18 27.90 9.80
CA TRP A 150 2.72 28.72 8.68
C TRP A 150 1.70 29.77 9.13
N THR A 151 1.82 30.97 8.58
CA THR A 151 0.71 31.91 8.44
C THR A 151 -0.08 31.51 7.20
N VAL A 152 -1.38 31.22 7.36
CA VAL A 152 -2.22 30.64 6.31
C VAL A 152 -3.27 31.64 5.85
N THR A 153 -3.27 31.94 4.55
CA THR A 153 -4.40 32.59 3.87
C THR A 153 -5.04 31.59 2.93
N ALA A 154 -6.28 31.21 3.21
CA ALA A 154 -7.05 30.25 2.41
C ALA A 154 -8.41 30.87 2.07
N GLU A 155 -8.54 31.36 0.84
CA GLU A 155 -9.75 32.03 0.35
C GLU A 155 -10.53 31.08 -0.58
N PRO A 156 -11.82 30.81 -0.33
CA PRO A 156 -12.66 30.08 -1.26
C PRO A 156 -12.64 30.71 -2.65
N VAL A 157 -12.58 29.88 -3.68
CA VAL A 157 -12.68 30.32 -5.08
C VAL A 157 -14.12 30.20 -5.52
N ALA A 158 -14.72 31.29 -6.02
CA ALA A 158 -16.08 31.26 -6.57
C ALA A 158 -16.21 30.22 -7.69
N LEU A 159 -17.37 29.54 -7.78
CA LEU A 159 -17.64 28.61 -8.88
C LEU A 159 -17.60 29.30 -10.23
N ASP A 160 -18.19 30.50 -10.29
CA ASP A 160 -18.18 31.36 -11.45
C ASP A 160 -18.31 32.83 -10.97
N ALA A 161 -17.42 33.69 -11.44
CA ALA A 161 -17.42 35.11 -11.06
C ALA A 161 -18.58 35.90 -11.71
N GLU A 162 -19.12 35.41 -12.84
CA GLU A 162 -20.26 36.02 -13.52
C GLU A 162 -21.61 35.59 -12.91
N PHE A 163 -21.63 34.46 -12.17
CA PHE A 163 -22.82 33.91 -11.51
C PHE A 163 -22.60 33.68 -9.99
N PRO A 164 -22.52 34.75 -9.17
CA PRO A 164 -22.25 34.64 -7.74
C PRO A 164 -23.27 33.78 -6.97
N GLU A 165 -24.50 33.66 -7.47
CA GLU A 165 -25.56 32.84 -6.88
C GLU A 165 -25.25 31.33 -6.88
N TRP A 166 -24.28 30.87 -7.69
CA TRP A 166 -23.81 29.49 -7.66
C TRP A 166 -22.96 29.19 -6.42
N GLY A 167 -22.44 30.22 -5.77
CA GLY A 167 -21.67 30.14 -4.53
C GLY A 167 -20.22 29.72 -4.73
N GLU A 168 -19.60 29.35 -3.61
CA GLU A 168 -18.18 29.00 -3.57
C GLU A 168 -17.91 27.58 -4.10
N SER A 169 -16.77 27.40 -4.77
CA SER A 169 -16.31 26.09 -5.18
C SER A 169 -15.67 25.33 -4.02
N ARG A 170 -15.34 24.07 -4.27
CA ARG A 170 -14.55 23.24 -3.33
C ARG A 170 -13.06 23.59 -3.28
N TYR A 171 -12.64 24.58 -4.07
CA TYR A 171 -11.25 25.00 -4.18
C TYR A 171 -10.99 26.22 -3.31
N VAL A 172 -9.78 26.31 -2.81
CA VAL A 172 -9.26 27.51 -2.17
C VAL A 172 -8.03 28.00 -2.92
N SER A 173 -7.86 29.32 -2.95
CA SER A 173 -6.58 29.97 -3.21
C SER A 173 -5.79 29.96 -1.91
N LEU A 174 -4.66 29.27 -1.90
CA LEU A 174 -3.81 29.12 -0.72
C LEU A 174 -2.53 29.97 -0.86
N VAL A 175 -2.24 30.73 0.19
CA VAL A 175 -0.93 31.35 0.44
C VAL A 175 -0.43 30.88 1.81
N LEU A 176 0.79 30.36 1.84
CA LEU A 176 1.49 30.01 3.08
C LEU A 176 2.73 30.90 3.22
N GLU A 177 2.90 31.52 4.38
CA GLU A 177 4.06 32.35 4.70
C GLU A 177 4.69 31.92 6.03
N GLY A 178 6.00 31.72 6.08
CA GLY A 178 6.68 31.29 7.30
C GLY A 178 8.20 31.22 7.16
N GLU A 179 8.90 31.14 8.28
CA GLU A 179 10.35 30.89 8.30
C GLU A 179 10.64 29.40 8.57
N LEU A 180 10.93 28.64 7.52
CA LEU A 180 11.19 27.19 7.61
C LEU A 180 12.41 26.78 6.80
N ARG A 181 12.93 25.58 7.05
CA ARG A 181 13.86 24.94 6.11
C ARG A 181 13.09 24.51 4.86
N LEU A 182 13.70 24.66 3.68
CA LEU A 182 13.03 24.30 2.42
C LEU A 182 12.62 22.82 2.38
N ALA A 183 13.44 21.93 2.97
CA ALA A 183 13.14 20.51 3.05
C ALA A 183 11.84 20.23 3.82
N GLU A 184 11.64 20.88 4.97
CA GLU A 184 10.43 20.78 5.78
C GLU A 184 9.22 21.28 5.01
N ALA A 185 9.30 22.47 4.42
CA ALA A 185 8.22 23.03 3.62
C ALA A 185 7.77 22.12 2.48
N LEU A 186 8.73 21.52 1.76
CA LEU A 186 8.42 20.56 0.68
C LEU A 186 7.80 19.26 1.23
N ARG A 187 8.24 18.77 2.40
CA ARG A 187 7.65 17.61 3.07
C ARG A 187 6.22 17.88 3.54
N HIS A 188 5.95 19.05 4.11
CA HIS A 188 4.60 19.48 4.50
C HIS A 188 3.66 19.45 3.28
N LEU A 189 4.05 20.08 2.17
CA LEU A 189 3.26 20.07 0.93
C LEU A 189 3.06 18.65 0.38
N TYR A 190 4.11 17.82 0.36
CA TYR A 190 4.04 16.46 -0.14
C TYR A 190 3.02 15.59 0.62
N VAL A 191 2.91 15.77 1.94
CA VAL A 191 1.97 15.03 2.78
C VAL A 191 0.57 15.64 2.76
N LEU A 192 0.45 16.97 2.86
CA LEU A 192 -0.83 17.63 3.11
C LEU A 192 -1.66 17.89 1.85
N LEU A 193 -1.05 18.06 0.67
CA LEU A 193 -1.82 18.22 -0.58
C LEU A 193 -2.72 17.00 -0.87
N PRO A 194 -2.24 15.73 -0.77
CA PRO A 194 -3.11 14.56 -0.88
C PRO A 194 -4.18 14.44 0.21
N VAL A 195 -3.92 14.95 1.42
CA VAL A 195 -4.86 14.92 2.56
C VAL A 195 -6.06 15.86 2.31
N LEU A 196 -5.79 17.04 1.73
CA LEU A 196 -6.80 18.02 1.37
C LEU A 196 -7.64 17.61 0.16
N ASP A 197 -7.01 16.94 -0.81
CA ASP A 197 -7.66 16.36 -1.98
C ASP A 197 -8.68 15.25 -1.60
N ASP A 198 -8.37 14.44 -0.57
CA ASP A 198 -9.15 13.29 -0.07
C ASP A 198 -9.66 12.38 -1.23
N ALA A 199 -8.85 12.27 -2.28
CA ALA A 199 -9.13 11.57 -3.53
C ALA A 199 -7.85 11.08 -4.23
N LYS A 200 -7.01 10.27 -3.57
CA LYS A 200 -5.80 9.71 -4.20
C LYS A 200 -6.16 8.92 -5.48
N HIS A 201 -5.52 9.27 -6.59
CA HIS A 201 -5.80 8.69 -7.91
C HIS A 201 -4.98 7.41 -8.22
N TYR A 202 -4.13 6.96 -7.29
CA TYR A 202 -3.32 5.74 -7.39
C TYR A 202 -3.56 4.81 -6.20
N TRP A 203 -3.24 3.52 -6.37
CA TRP A 203 -3.37 2.52 -5.31
C TRP A 203 -2.37 2.77 -4.18
N VAL A 204 -2.88 2.99 -2.96
CA VAL A 204 -2.09 3.06 -1.73
C VAL A 204 -1.72 1.65 -1.29
N ALA A 205 -0.42 1.36 -1.22
CA ALA A 205 0.13 0.08 -0.77
C ALA A 205 0.94 0.26 0.52
N THR A 206 1.43 -0.82 1.11
CA THR A 206 2.14 -0.78 2.41
C THR A 206 3.38 0.12 2.40
N ASP A 207 4.04 0.31 1.25
CA ASP A 207 5.16 1.24 1.10
C ASP A 207 4.77 2.71 1.29
N GLU A 208 3.48 3.05 1.18
CA GLU A 208 2.99 4.40 1.46
C GLU A 208 3.04 4.75 2.95
N VAL A 209 3.00 3.73 3.84
CA VAL A 209 3.21 3.94 5.28
C VAL A 209 4.63 4.40 5.53
N ASP A 210 5.63 3.70 4.98
CA ASP A 210 7.04 4.08 5.14
C ASP A 210 7.34 5.45 4.52
N LYS A 211 6.70 5.79 3.39
CA LYS A 211 6.80 7.13 2.78
C LYS A 211 6.18 8.21 3.65
N LEU A 212 5.02 7.95 4.25
CA LEU A 212 4.37 8.89 5.17
C LEU A 212 5.26 9.14 6.38
N LEU A 213 5.78 8.08 7.01
CA LEU A 213 6.65 8.20 8.18
C LEU A 213 7.91 8.97 7.87
N ARG A 214 8.59 8.68 6.76
CA ARG A 214 9.79 9.41 6.33
C ARG A 214 9.51 10.88 6.00
N ALA A 215 8.37 11.18 5.38
CA ALA A 215 8.01 12.57 5.07
C ALA A 215 7.45 13.32 6.28
N GLY A 216 6.89 12.58 7.25
CA GLY A 216 6.34 13.05 8.52
C GLY A 216 7.36 13.17 9.64
N GLU A 217 8.59 12.71 9.43
CA GLU A 217 9.66 12.72 10.43
C GLU A 217 9.90 14.14 10.98
N GLY A 218 9.95 14.24 12.31
CA GLY A 218 10.16 15.50 13.03
C GLY A 218 8.95 16.42 13.14
N TRP A 219 7.75 16.06 12.64
CA TRP A 219 6.56 16.92 12.80
C TRP A 219 5.23 16.17 12.89
N LEU A 220 5.07 15.05 12.18
CA LEU A 220 3.80 14.33 12.11
C LEU A 220 3.36 13.71 13.45
N PRO A 221 4.25 13.11 14.29
CA PRO A 221 3.84 12.57 15.59
C PRO A 221 3.23 13.63 16.51
N GLU A 222 3.78 14.85 16.49
CA GLU A 222 3.35 15.97 17.36
C GLU A 222 2.17 16.77 16.79
N HIS A 223 1.87 16.60 15.50
CA HIS A 223 0.82 17.37 14.85
C HIS A 223 -0.57 17.10 15.48
N PRO A 224 -1.37 18.11 15.82
CA PRO A 224 -2.69 17.91 16.45
C PRO A 224 -3.63 17.07 15.58
N GLU A 225 -3.57 17.27 14.26
CA GLU A 225 -4.35 16.52 13.27
C GLU A 225 -3.67 15.22 12.76
N HIS A 226 -2.66 14.68 13.44
CA HIS A 226 -1.90 13.50 12.96
C HIS A 226 -2.79 12.29 12.61
N LYS A 227 -3.87 12.05 13.37
CA LYS A 227 -4.86 10.99 13.08
C LYS A 227 -5.58 11.24 11.76
N LEU A 228 -6.02 12.47 11.52
CA LEU A 228 -6.71 12.86 10.29
C LEU A 228 -5.77 12.78 9.08
N ILE A 229 -4.55 13.32 9.23
CA ILE A 229 -3.49 13.29 8.22
C ILE A 229 -3.20 11.84 7.82
N THR A 230 -2.90 10.99 8.80
CA THR A 230 -2.56 9.57 8.57
C THR A 230 -3.71 8.81 7.92
N SER A 231 -4.94 9.03 8.38
CA SER A 231 -6.13 8.42 7.82
C SER A 231 -6.35 8.81 6.36
N ARG A 232 -6.40 10.11 6.05
CA ARG A 232 -6.65 10.60 4.67
C ARG A 232 -5.48 10.31 3.72
N TYR A 233 -4.24 10.46 4.18
CA TYR A 233 -3.06 10.14 3.38
C TYR A 233 -3.08 8.67 2.94
N LEU A 234 -3.51 7.76 3.81
CA LEU A 234 -3.60 6.33 3.49
C LEU A 234 -4.96 5.94 2.89
N SER A 235 -5.72 6.92 2.36
CA SER A 235 -7.03 6.72 1.73
C SER A 235 -8.02 5.98 2.64
N ARG A 236 -7.96 6.28 3.94
CA ARG A 236 -8.78 5.71 5.02
C ARG A 236 -8.67 4.18 5.10
N ARG A 237 -7.57 3.59 4.62
CA ARG A 237 -7.27 2.16 4.76
C ARG A 237 -6.89 1.86 6.19
N TRP A 238 -7.87 1.40 6.96
CA TRP A 238 -7.76 1.18 8.39
C TRP A 238 -6.51 0.38 8.81
N SER A 239 -6.16 -0.70 8.08
CA SER A 239 -4.97 -1.51 8.38
C SER A 239 -3.65 -0.73 8.26
N LEU A 240 -3.52 0.10 7.24
CA LEU A 240 -2.34 0.94 7.03
C LEU A 240 -2.33 2.12 8.01
N THR A 241 -3.49 2.73 8.25
CA THR A 241 -3.64 3.82 9.22
C THR A 241 -3.25 3.36 10.62
N ARG A 242 -3.72 2.19 11.06
CA ARG A 242 -3.34 1.62 12.36
C ARG A 242 -1.84 1.36 12.44
N GLN A 243 -1.26 0.73 11.41
CA GLN A 243 0.18 0.46 11.37
C GLN A 243 1.02 1.75 11.44
N ALA A 244 0.61 2.81 10.73
CA ALA A 244 1.27 4.10 10.79
C ALA A 244 1.12 4.75 12.17
N MET A 245 -0.09 4.72 12.75
CA MET A 245 -0.38 5.27 14.08
C MET A 245 0.42 4.58 15.19
N GLU A 246 0.51 3.25 15.18
CA GLU A 246 1.33 2.49 16.15
C GLU A 246 2.80 2.92 16.09
N ARG A 247 3.34 3.12 14.88
CA ARG A 247 4.73 3.57 14.70
C ARG A 247 4.95 5.03 15.10
N LEU A 248 4.00 5.92 14.80
CA LEU A 248 4.08 7.32 15.23
C LEU A 248 4.04 7.43 16.75
N GLU A 249 3.23 6.60 17.42
CA GLU A 249 3.17 6.57 18.89
C GLU A 249 4.49 6.07 19.49
N LEU A 250 5.14 5.08 18.87
CA LEU A 250 6.48 4.62 19.31
C LEU A 250 7.52 5.74 19.20
N VAL A 251 7.50 6.52 18.12
CA VAL A 251 8.40 7.68 17.95
C VAL A 251 8.13 8.73 19.02
N ARG A 252 6.85 9.08 19.23
CA ARG A 252 6.43 10.06 20.24
C ARG A 252 6.84 9.67 21.67
N LEU A 253 6.75 8.38 22.01
CA LEU A 253 7.18 7.86 23.31
C LEU A 253 8.71 7.88 23.44
N ALA A 254 9.45 7.53 22.38
CA ALA A 254 10.92 7.59 22.39
C ALA A 254 11.45 9.03 22.54
N GLU A 255 10.82 10.00 21.87
CA GLU A 255 11.17 11.43 21.99
C GLU A 255 10.82 12.02 23.38
N ALA A 256 9.86 11.43 24.11
CA ALA A 256 9.46 11.89 25.44
C ALA A 256 10.38 11.40 26.58
N ASP A 257 11.15 10.32 26.36
CA ASP A 257 11.97 9.65 27.39
C ASP A 257 13.47 10.05 27.36
N ASP A 258 13.86 11.10 26.61
CA ASP A 258 15.23 11.67 26.53
C ASP A 258 16.36 10.61 26.46
N SER A 259 16.16 9.61 25.59
CA SER A 259 17.18 8.60 25.27
C SER A 259 17.58 8.74 23.79
N ASP A 260 18.86 9.05 23.58
CA ASP A 260 19.44 9.34 22.28
C ASP A 260 19.19 8.23 21.24
N VAL A 261 18.71 8.64 20.07
CA VAL A 261 18.48 7.80 18.88
C VAL A 261 19.82 7.62 18.15
N GLU A 262 20.75 6.86 18.72
CA GLU A 262 21.87 6.30 17.96
C GLU A 262 22.05 4.81 18.30
N GLU A 263 22.10 3.99 17.25
CA GLU A 263 22.17 2.51 17.21
C GLU A 263 20.84 1.74 17.10
N ILE A 264 20.16 1.90 15.96
CA ILE A 264 19.39 0.80 15.36
C ILE A 264 20.22 0.20 14.23
N ASP A 265 21.33 -0.44 14.60
CA ASP A 265 21.90 -1.53 13.80
C ASP A 265 21.73 -2.85 14.57
N ASN A 266 21.61 -3.91 13.80
CA ASN A 266 21.04 -5.19 14.19
C ASN A 266 21.97 -5.97 15.12
N ALA A 267 21.57 -6.12 16.40
CA ALA A 267 21.93 -7.28 17.22
C ALA A 267 21.00 -7.35 18.44
N VAL A 268 19.83 -7.97 18.29
CA VAL A 268 19.06 -8.40 19.47
C VAL A 268 19.63 -9.76 19.86
N ASP A 269 20.42 -9.77 20.92
CA ASP A 269 20.81 -10.96 21.66
C ASP A 269 19.56 -11.50 22.37
N GLU A 270 19.20 -12.74 22.04
CA GLU A 270 18.02 -13.43 22.54
C GLU A 270 18.26 -13.94 23.96
N THR A 271 18.20 -13.08 24.99
CA THR A 271 17.84 -13.54 26.34
C THR A 271 17.51 -12.35 27.25
N GLN A 272 16.24 -11.96 27.31
CA GLN A 272 15.48 -11.69 28.53
C GLN A 272 14.14 -11.08 28.16
N ASP A 273 13.17 -11.98 28.00
CA ASP A 273 11.77 -11.72 27.73
C ASP A 273 11.02 -11.83 29.07
N THR A 274 10.28 -10.79 29.45
CA THR A 274 9.02 -10.92 30.19
C THR A 274 8.17 -9.68 29.91
N ASP A 275 7.45 -9.70 28.79
CA ASP A 275 6.01 -9.42 28.74
C ASP A 275 5.48 -9.76 27.32
N GLU A 276 4.83 -10.93 27.20
CA GLU A 276 4.40 -11.55 25.95
C GLU A 276 3.42 -10.66 25.14
N LYS A 277 3.90 -10.04 24.06
CA LYS A 277 3.01 -9.53 23.00
C LYS A 277 2.42 -10.71 22.21
N PRO A 278 1.10 -10.76 21.97
CA PRO A 278 0.50 -11.87 21.22
C PRO A 278 1.07 -11.98 19.81
N VAL A 279 1.47 -13.18 19.41
CA VAL A 279 1.96 -13.46 18.05
C VAL A 279 0.90 -13.05 17.02
N PRO A 280 1.22 -12.21 16.02
CA PRO A 280 0.23 -11.75 15.04
C PRO A 280 -0.48 -12.90 14.32
N LEU A 281 -1.79 -12.79 14.08
CA LEU A 281 -2.59 -13.85 13.44
C LEU A 281 -2.02 -14.32 12.09
N ALA A 282 -1.45 -13.41 11.30
CA ALA A 282 -0.82 -13.76 10.03
C ALA A 282 0.43 -14.66 10.20
N VAL A 283 1.15 -14.54 11.31
CA VAL A 283 2.28 -15.41 11.68
C VAL A 283 1.72 -16.78 12.08
N ARG A 284 0.76 -16.81 13.02
CA ARG A 284 0.10 -18.06 13.47
C ARG A 284 -0.50 -18.85 12.30
N ARG A 285 -1.08 -18.17 11.31
CA ARG A 285 -1.57 -18.78 10.07
C ARG A 285 -0.46 -19.43 9.25
N ARG A 286 0.66 -18.74 9.06
CA ARG A 286 1.80 -19.32 8.32
C ARG A 286 2.37 -20.51 9.06
N ASP A 287 2.47 -20.45 10.38
CA ASP A 287 2.96 -21.56 11.20
C ASP A 287 2.04 -22.77 11.07
N ALA A 288 0.72 -22.59 11.19
CA ALA A 288 -0.26 -23.65 10.99
C ALA A 288 -0.19 -24.28 9.58
N ILE A 289 0.01 -23.46 8.54
CA ILE A 289 0.21 -23.96 7.17
C ILE A 289 1.50 -24.78 7.07
N VAL A 290 2.62 -24.29 7.63
CA VAL A 290 3.91 -24.98 7.59
C VAL A 290 3.83 -26.31 8.36
N GLU A 291 3.15 -26.35 9.51
CA GLU A 291 2.90 -27.57 10.27
C GLU A 291 2.06 -28.57 9.49
N ALA A 292 0.97 -28.14 8.86
CA ALA A 292 0.12 -29.00 8.03
C ALA A 292 0.89 -29.56 6.82
N LEU A 293 1.73 -28.75 6.16
CA LEU A 293 2.61 -29.21 5.07
C LEU A 293 3.65 -30.23 5.54
N ARG A 294 4.20 -30.06 6.75
CA ARG A 294 5.12 -31.02 7.37
C ARG A 294 4.42 -32.34 7.68
N ALA A 295 3.22 -32.28 8.27
CA ALA A 295 2.42 -33.46 8.56
C ALA A 295 2.06 -34.24 7.29
N ALA A 296 1.78 -33.53 6.19
CA ALA A 296 1.52 -34.12 4.88
C ALA A 296 2.77 -34.69 4.18
N GLY A 297 3.97 -34.49 4.74
CA GLY A 297 5.23 -34.92 4.15
C GLY A 297 5.49 -34.32 2.77
N ALA A 298 5.11 -33.05 2.56
CA ALA A 298 5.25 -32.39 1.26
C ALA A 298 6.68 -31.87 1.04
N GLY A 299 7.29 -32.21 -0.10
CA GLY A 299 8.59 -31.68 -0.51
C GLY A 299 8.48 -30.64 -1.62
N ARG A 300 7.57 -30.85 -2.57
CA ARG A 300 7.29 -29.94 -3.70
C ARG A 300 5.97 -29.21 -3.44
N VAL A 301 6.03 -27.90 -3.21
CA VAL A 301 4.89 -27.10 -2.74
C VAL A 301 4.58 -25.96 -3.70
N LEU A 302 3.28 -25.79 -4.00
CA LEU A 302 2.74 -24.61 -4.67
C LEU A 302 2.18 -23.63 -3.65
N ASP A 303 2.57 -22.36 -3.74
CA ASP A 303 1.92 -21.24 -3.06
C ASP A 303 1.08 -20.47 -4.10
N LEU A 304 -0.22 -20.77 -4.14
CA LEU A 304 -1.16 -20.27 -5.16
C LEU A 304 -1.83 -19.00 -4.65
N GLY A 305 -1.49 -17.85 -5.23
CA GLY A 305 -1.80 -16.54 -4.66
C GLY A 305 -0.72 -16.08 -3.68
N CYS A 306 0.56 -16.29 -4.03
CA CYS A 306 1.68 -16.10 -3.10
C CYS A 306 1.92 -14.64 -2.67
N GLY A 307 1.27 -13.67 -3.32
CA GLY A 307 1.37 -12.25 -2.99
C GLY A 307 2.82 -11.77 -3.01
N GLN A 308 3.28 -11.22 -1.88
CA GLN A 308 4.64 -10.70 -1.73
C GLN A 308 5.64 -11.76 -1.22
N GLY A 309 5.27 -13.05 -1.27
CA GLY A 309 6.16 -14.18 -0.97
C GLY A 309 6.40 -14.45 0.51
N GLN A 310 5.47 -14.04 1.40
CA GLN A 310 5.58 -14.27 2.85
C GLN A 310 5.69 -15.76 3.18
N LEU A 311 4.79 -16.59 2.64
CA LEU A 311 4.80 -18.03 2.89
C LEU A 311 6.02 -18.69 2.24
N VAL A 312 6.33 -18.33 0.98
CA VAL A 312 7.57 -18.78 0.29
C VAL A 312 8.82 -18.52 1.14
N GLN A 313 8.91 -17.36 1.78
CA GLN A 313 10.05 -17.00 2.64
C GLN A 313 10.15 -17.92 3.87
N GLU A 314 9.02 -18.28 4.48
CA GLU A 314 8.98 -19.20 5.61
C GLU A 314 9.34 -20.63 5.18
N LEU A 315 8.78 -21.12 4.07
CA LEU A 315 9.08 -22.45 3.52
C LEU A 315 10.57 -22.60 3.19
N LEU A 316 11.23 -21.56 2.69
CA LEU A 316 12.66 -21.62 2.36
C LEU A 316 13.57 -21.89 3.58
N LYS A 317 13.11 -21.62 4.80
CA LYS A 317 13.86 -21.88 6.04
C LYS A 317 13.98 -23.38 6.32
N ASP A 318 13.02 -24.19 5.88
CA ASP A 318 13.00 -25.63 6.13
C ASP A 318 13.50 -26.41 4.91
N ILE A 319 14.55 -27.20 5.09
CA ILE A 319 15.19 -27.96 4.00
C ILE A 319 14.32 -29.08 3.43
N ARG A 320 13.24 -29.48 4.14
CA ARG A 320 12.29 -30.49 3.66
C ARG A 320 11.56 -30.06 2.38
N PHE A 321 11.38 -28.76 2.19
CA PHE A 321 10.77 -28.21 0.98
C PHE A 321 11.80 -28.10 -0.15
N THR A 322 11.91 -29.13 -0.96
CA THR A 322 12.91 -29.24 -2.04
C THR A 322 12.57 -28.39 -3.27
N GLU A 323 11.29 -28.07 -3.49
CA GLU A 323 10.87 -27.18 -4.58
C GLU A 323 9.65 -26.36 -4.12
N ILE A 324 9.72 -25.04 -4.26
CA ILE A 324 8.69 -24.09 -3.85
C ILE A 324 8.36 -23.20 -5.04
N VAL A 325 7.11 -23.21 -5.49
CA VAL A 325 6.66 -22.35 -6.59
C VAL A 325 5.59 -21.39 -6.10
N GLY A 326 5.92 -20.11 -6.06
CA GLY A 326 4.96 -19.03 -5.82
C GLY A 326 4.30 -18.58 -7.11
N VAL A 327 2.97 -18.61 -7.15
CA VAL A 327 2.16 -18.19 -8.30
C VAL A 327 1.29 -17.00 -7.90
N ASP A 328 1.30 -15.93 -8.68
CA ASP A 328 0.39 -14.80 -8.48
C ASP A 328 -0.01 -14.17 -9.82
N VAL A 329 -1.21 -13.59 -9.88
CA VAL A 329 -1.69 -12.87 -11.07
C VAL A 329 -0.98 -11.53 -11.25
N SER A 330 -0.51 -10.95 -10.14
CA SER A 330 0.13 -9.64 -10.05
C SER A 330 1.65 -9.74 -10.23
N MET A 331 2.14 -9.32 -11.41
CA MET A 331 3.58 -9.14 -11.63
C MET A 331 4.24 -8.19 -10.64
N ARG A 332 3.49 -7.20 -10.13
CA ARG A 332 3.98 -6.29 -9.10
C ARG A 332 4.26 -7.05 -7.79
N ALA A 333 3.34 -7.93 -7.37
CA ALA A 333 3.51 -8.72 -6.16
C ALA A 333 4.70 -9.68 -6.28
N LEU A 334 4.85 -10.35 -7.43
CA LEU A 334 6.00 -11.22 -7.72
C LEU A 334 7.33 -10.45 -7.76
N THR A 335 7.35 -9.22 -8.25
CA THR A 335 8.55 -8.37 -8.22
C THR A 335 8.96 -8.02 -6.79
N ILE A 336 7.98 -7.73 -5.92
CA ILE A 336 8.21 -7.49 -4.50
C ILE A 336 8.70 -8.77 -3.80
N ALA A 337 8.07 -9.91 -4.10
CA ALA A 337 8.47 -11.21 -3.59
C ALA A 337 9.93 -11.53 -3.97
N SER A 338 10.30 -11.36 -5.24
CA SER A 338 11.68 -11.57 -5.71
C SER A 338 12.70 -10.74 -4.92
N ARG A 339 12.42 -9.45 -4.70
CA ARG A 339 13.27 -8.55 -3.91
C ARG A 339 13.34 -8.94 -2.44
N ARG A 340 12.20 -9.30 -1.84
CA ARG A 340 12.10 -9.73 -0.43
C ARG A 340 12.90 -11.00 -0.19
N LEU A 341 12.76 -11.98 -1.08
CA LEU A 341 13.49 -13.24 -1.05
C LEU A 341 14.98 -13.06 -1.40
N LYS A 342 15.35 -11.90 -1.97
CA LYS A 342 16.71 -11.59 -2.44
C LYS A 342 17.20 -12.62 -3.48
N LEU A 343 16.33 -13.02 -4.42
CA LEU A 343 16.64 -14.10 -5.39
C LEU A 343 17.95 -13.87 -6.15
N GLU A 344 18.25 -12.63 -6.55
CA GLU A 344 19.49 -12.27 -7.26
C GLU A 344 20.77 -12.46 -6.44
N ARG A 345 20.66 -12.46 -5.10
CA ARG A 345 21.79 -12.60 -4.16
C ARG A 345 21.73 -13.91 -3.38
N MET A 346 20.78 -14.78 -3.72
CA MET A 346 20.57 -16.04 -3.04
C MET A 346 21.60 -17.05 -3.53
N GLY A 347 22.26 -17.76 -2.62
CA GLY A 347 23.21 -18.81 -3.01
C GLY A 347 22.54 -19.93 -3.81
N ASP A 348 23.26 -20.50 -4.76
CA ASP A 348 22.75 -21.40 -5.81
C ASP A 348 21.85 -22.52 -5.26
N ARG A 349 22.27 -23.21 -4.19
CA ARG A 349 21.48 -24.31 -3.57
C ARG A 349 20.13 -23.88 -3.01
N ARG A 350 19.97 -22.63 -2.56
CA ARG A 350 18.66 -22.11 -2.11
C ARG A 350 17.87 -21.55 -3.29
N ALA A 351 18.54 -20.93 -4.25
CA ALA A 351 17.91 -20.36 -5.44
C ALA A 351 17.24 -21.45 -6.31
N GLU A 352 17.86 -22.61 -6.46
CA GLU A 352 17.31 -23.76 -7.19
C GLU A 352 15.99 -24.29 -6.60
N ARG A 353 15.75 -24.07 -5.29
CA ARG A 353 14.55 -24.53 -4.60
C ARG A 353 13.34 -23.62 -4.79
N VAL A 354 13.49 -22.42 -5.35
CA VAL A 354 12.39 -21.44 -5.42
C VAL A 354 12.18 -20.89 -6.81
N LYS A 355 10.91 -20.83 -7.23
CA LYS A 355 10.50 -20.20 -8.47
C LYS A 355 9.29 -19.30 -8.24
N LEU A 356 9.30 -18.14 -8.88
CA LEU A 356 8.15 -17.23 -8.92
C LEU A 356 7.58 -17.21 -10.34
N MET A 357 6.27 -17.35 -10.47
CA MET A 357 5.58 -17.48 -11.75
C MET A 357 4.33 -16.63 -11.80
N GLN A 358 4.12 -15.92 -12.91
CA GLN A 358 2.84 -15.28 -13.16
C GLN A 358 1.82 -16.32 -13.62
N GLY A 359 0.66 -16.34 -12.97
CA GLY A 359 -0.43 -17.25 -13.31
C GLY A 359 -1.76 -16.79 -12.73
N SER A 360 -2.85 -17.22 -13.34
CA SER A 360 -4.20 -17.01 -12.83
C SER A 360 -4.81 -18.35 -12.46
N LEU A 361 -5.39 -18.42 -11.26
CA LEU A 361 -6.01 -19.63 -10.74
C LEU A 361 -7.38 -19.93 -11.38
N ALA A 362 -7.86 -19.06 -12.27
CA ALA A 362 -9.09 -19.29 -13.04
C ALA A 362 -8.86 -20.10 -14.33
N TYR A 363 -7.62 -20.49 -14.63
CA TYR A 363 -7.27 -21.26 -15.82
C TYR A 363 -6.41 -22.48 -15.45
N THR A 364 -6.53 -23.53 -16.23
CA THR A 364 -5.68 -24.71 -16.08
C THR A 364 -4.26 -24.42 -16.54
N ASP A 365 -3.28 -24.83 -15.74
CA ASP A 365 -1.87 -24.69 -16.08
C ASP A 365 -1.15 -26.02 -15.84
N ASN A 366 -0.70 -26.66 -16.92
CA ASN A 366 -0.02 -27.96 -16.85
C ASN A 366 1.29 -27.90 -16.05
N ARG A 367 1.88 -26.71 -15.87
CA ARG A 367 3.10 -26.53 -15.07
C ARG A 367 2.87 -26.73 -13.57
N LEU A 368 1.61 -26.75 -13.12
CA LEU A 368 1.23 -26.94 -11.71
C LEU A 368 0.95 -28.41 -11.35
N LYS A 369 1.14 -29.36 -12.27
CA LYS A 369 0.95 -30.79 -12.03
C LYS A 369 2.15 -31.42 -11.33
N GLY A 370 1.89 -32.46 -10.53
CA GLY A 370 2.91 -33.31 -9.92
C GLY A 370 3.58 -32.72 -8.66
N TYR A 371 2.97 -31.70 -8.05
CA TYR A 371 3.38 -31.18 -6.74
C TYR A 371 2.71 -31.98 -5.62
N ASP A 372 3.40 -32.10 -4.49
CA ASP A 372 2.91 -32.83 -3.32
C ASP A 372 1.77 -32.06 -2.65
N ALA A 373 1.92 -30.74 -2.55
CA ALA A 373 0.93 -29.88 -1.92
C ALA A 373 0.71 -28.55 -2.66
N ALA A 374 -0.49 -28.00 -2.53
CA ALA A 374 -0.79 -26.62 -2.88
C ALA A 374 -1.43 -25.86 -1.72
N VAL A 375 -1.10 -24.58 -1.59
CA VAL A 375 -1.65 -23.69 -0.56
C VAL A 375 -2.40 -22.55 -1.21
N LEU A 376 -3.61 -22.29 -0.75
CA LEU A 376 -4.47 -21.15 -1.05
C LEU A 376 -4.69 -20.38 0.25
N SER A 377 -3.71 -19.58 0.66
CA SER A 377 -3.75 -18.85 1.94
C SER A 377 -4.38 -17.48 1.76
N GLU A 378 -5.64 -17.32 2.16
CA GLU A 378 -6.41 -16.07 1.98
C GLU A 378 -6.52 -15.67 0.51
N VAL A 379 -7.09 -16.57 -0.30
CA VAL A 379 -7.17 -16.41 -1.75
C VAL A 379 -8.60 -16.51 -2.24
N ILE A 380 -9.37 -17.47 -1.71
CA ILE A 380 -10.70 -17.79 -2.22
C ILE A 380 -11.69 -16.62 -2.02
N GLU A 381 -11.56 -15.87 -0.92
CA GLU A 381 -12.35 -14.69 -0.58
C GLU A 381 -12.13 -13.51 -1.55
N HIS A 382 -11.01 -13.50 -2.28
CA HIS A 382 -10.72 -12.49 -3.29
C HIS A 382 -11.23 -12.87 -4.69
N VAL A 383 -11.73 -14.09 -4.86
CA VAL A 383 -12.28 -14.59 -6.13
C VAL A 383 -13.75 -14.24 -6.24
N ASP A 384 -14.18 -13.77 -7.41
CA ASP A 384 -15.61 -13.55 -7.66
C ASP A 384 -16.33 -14.91 -7.60
N LEU A 385 -17.42 -15.04 -6.83
CA LEU A 385 -18.15 -16.31 -6.66
C LEU A 385 -18.43 -17.09 -7.96
N PRO A 386 -18.80 -16.47 -9.10
CA PRO A 386 -18.98 -17.19 -10.37
C PRO A 386 -17.72 -17.83 -10.95
N ARG A 387 -16.53 -17.41 -10.51
CA ARG A 387 -15.22 -17.91 -10.95
C ARG A 387 -14.63 -18.95 -10.00
N LEU A 388 -15.23 -19.14 -8.83
CA LEU A 388 -14.75 -20.07 -7.83
C LEU A 388 -14.75 -21.51 -8.36
N SER A 389 -15.77 -21.91 -9.13
CA SER A 389 -15.81 -23.24 -9.78
C SER A 389 -14.67 -23.48 -10.77
N ALA A 390 -14.18 -22.41 -11.43
CA ALA A 390 -13.01 -22.51 -12.31
C ALA A 390 -11.72 -22.71 -11.50
N LEU A 391 -11.59 -22.04 -10.34
CA LEU A 391 -10.49 -22.28 -9.41
C LEU A 391 -10.53 -23.70 -8.85
N GLU A 392 -11.70 -24.17 -8.42
CA GLU A 392 -11.90 -25.54 -7.94
C GLU A 392 -11.40 -26.56 -8.97
N TYR A 393 -11.82 -26.41 -10.23
CA TYR A 393 -11.38 -27.30 -11.30
C TYR A 393 -9.88 -27.16 -11.60
N ALA A 394 -9.34 -25.94 -11.64
CA ALA A 394 -7.93 -25.72 -11.92
C ALA A 394 -7.00 -26.35 -10.87
N VAL A 395 -7.35 -26.20 -9.58
CA VAL A 395 -6.54 -26.68 -8.45
C VAL A 395 -6.81 -28.15 -8.14
N PHE A 396 -8.06 -28.52 -7.85
CA PHE A 396 -8.41 -29.87 -7.39
C PHE A 396 -8.61 -30.86 -8.54
N GLY A 397 -9.04 -30.39 -9.71
CA GLY A 397 -9.25 -31.25 -10.89
C GLY A 397 -7.99 -31.44 -11.74
N SER A 398 -7.35 -30.33 -12.13
CA SER A 398 -6.27 -30.33 -13.12
C SER A 398 -4.87 -30.42 -12.50
N ALA A 399 -4.52 -29.52 -11.57
CA ALA A 399 -3.22 -29.55 -10.88
C ALA A 399 -3.12 -30.78 -9.96
N ARG A 400 -4.23 -31.04 -9.24
CA ARG A 400 -4.50 -32.25 -8.44
C ARG A 400 -3.31 -32.70 -7.56
N PRO A 401 -2.79 -31.84 -6.68
CA PRO A 401 -1.75 -32.22 -5.73
C PRO A 401 -2.30 -33.21 -4.69
N ARG A 402 -1.42 -33.97 -4.03
CA ARG A 402 -1.82 -34.94 -2.99
C ARG A 402 -2.54 -34.25 -1.83
N THR A 403 -2.08 -33.06 -1.45
CA THR A 403 -2.65 -32.25 -0.38
C THR A 403 -2.98 -30.84 -0.87
N VAL A 404 -4.14 -30.29 -0.49
CA VAL A 404 -4.47 -28.86 -0.71
C VAL A 404 -4.80 -28.23 0.64
N LEU A 405 -4.19 -27.10 0.96
CA LEU A 405 -4.51 -26.28 2.13
C LEU A 405 -5.25 -25.04 1.66
N VAL A 406 -6.41 -24.78 2.25
CA VAL A 406 -7.18 -23.54 2.00
C VAL A 406 -7.38 -22.83 3.33
N THR A 407 -7.01 -21.55 3.41
CA THR A 407 -7.38 -20.70 4.54
C THR A 407 -8.27 -19.55 4.08
N THR A 408 -9.22 -19.17 4.93
CA THR A 408 -10.10 -18.02 4.72
C THR A 408 -10.49 -17.40 6.06
N PRO A 409 -10.84 -16.11 6.09
CA PRO A 409 -11.48 -15.48 7.23
C PRO A 409 -12.78 -16.19 7.65
N ASN A 410 -13.12 -16.08 8.94
CA ASN A 410 -14.39 -16.51 9.54
C ASN A 410 -15.31 -15.31 9.85
N VAL A 411 -16.30 -15.03 9.02
CA VAL A 411 -17.17 -13.85 9.25
C VAL A 411 -17.84 -13.83 10.62
N GLU A 412 -18.08 -15.00 11.25
CA GLU A 412 -18.68 -15.10 12.59
C GLU A 412 -17.81 -14.43 13.66
N TYR A 413 -16.48 -14.50 13.53
CA TYR A 413 -15.56 -13.86 14.47
C TYR A 413 -15.62 -12.33 14.35
N ASN A 414 -16.28 -11.76 13.33
CA ASN A 414 -16.22 -10.32 13.03
C ASN A 414 -16.62 -9.44 14.23
N VAL A 415 -17.53 -9.97 15.05
CA VAL A 415 -18.05 -9.35 16.27
C VAL A 415 -17.03 -9.23 17.42
N ARG A 416 -15.94 -10.00 17.39
CA ARG A 416 -14.89 -10.00 18.43
C ARG A 416 -13.76 -9.01 18.14
N TRP A 417 -13.74 -8.40 16.95
CA TRP A 417 -12.91 -7.22 16.72
C TRP A 417 -13.67 -5.99 17.20
N GLU A 418 -13.16 -5.33 18.24
CA GLU A 418 -13.73 -4.10 18.83
C GLU A 418 -13.96 -2.96 17.81
N THR A 419 -13.34 -3.05 16.63
CA THR A 419 -13.34 -2.02 15.58
C THR A 419 -14.14 -2.38 14.32
N LEU A 420 -14.92 -3.47 14.32
CA LEU A 420 -15.71 -3.92 13.16
C LEU A 420 -17.23 -3.89 13.48
N PRO A 421 -18.05 -3.10 12.76
CA PRO A 421 -19.50 -3.21 12.86
C PRO A 421 -19.96 -4.59 12.40
N ALA A 422 -20.85 -5.24 13.16
CA ALA A 422 -21.39 -6.55 12.82
C ALA A 422 -21.92 -6.58 11.36
N GLY A 423 -21.56 -7.63 10.60
CA GLY A 423 -22.02 -7.86 9.22
C GLY A 423 -21.17 -7.28 8.09
N HIS A 424 -19.99 -6.70 8.38
CA HIS A 424 -19.05 -6.23 7.35
C HIS A 424 -17.85 -7.17 7.21
N THR A 425 -17.29 -7.31 6.00
CA THR A 425 -16.05 -8.05 5.76
C THR A 425 -14.88 -7.36 6.46
N ARG A 426 -13.94 -8.15 7.01
CA ARG A 426 -12.71 -7.70 7.66
C ARG A 426 -11.80 -6.91 6.75
N HIS A 427 -11.83 -7.19 5.44
CA HIS A 427 -11.10 -6.43 4.42
C HIS A 427 -12.02 -6.04 3.25
N GLY A 428 -11.84 -4.83 2.73
CA GLY A 428 -12.69 -4.24 1.68
C GLY A 428 -12.42 -4.77 0.26
N ASP A 429 -11.46 -5.67 0.10
CA ASP A 429 -11.14 -6.40 -1.12
C ASP A 429 -11.65 -7.86 -1.10
N HIS A 430 -12.33 -8.26 -0.02
CA HIS A 430 -13.06 -9.52 0.03
C HIS A 430 -14.33 -9.41 -0.82
N ARG A 431 -14.53 -10.38 -1.70
CA ARG A 431 -15.77 -10.56 -2.47
C ARG A 431 -16.86 -11.21 -1.62
N PHE A 432 -16.45 -11.99 -0.62
CA PHE A 432 -17.29 -12.63 0.37
C PHE A 432 -16.44 -12.97 1.61
N GLU A 433 -17.08 -13.17 2.75
CA GLU A 433 -16.49 -13.88 3.89
C GLU A 433 -17.49 -14.92 4.36
N TRP A 434 -17.04 -16.16 4.48
CA TRP A 434 -17.91 -17.26 4.88
C TRP A 434 -17.93 -17.47 6.39
N THR A 435 -19.08 -17.91 6.87
CA THR A 435 -19.23 -18.58 8.16
C THR A 435 -18.51 -19.93 8.15
N ARG A 436 -18.36 -20.56 9.31
CA ARG A 436 -17.86 -21.93 9.46
C ARG A 436 -18.72 -22.93 8.73
N GLU A 437 -20.03 -22.75 8.76
CA GLU A 437 -20.97 -23.65 8.07
C GLU A 437 -20.83 -23.55 6.55
N GLU A 438 -20.79 -22.33 5.99
CA GLU A 438 -20.63 -22.10 4.55
C GLU A 438 -19.28 -22.64 4.05
N PHE A 439 -18.19 -22.35 4.75
CA PHE A 439 -16.86 -22.84 4.38
C PHE A 439 -16.79 -24.38 4.43
N ARG A 440 -17.33 -25.00 5.48
CA ARG A 440 -17.36 -26.47 5.61
C ARG A 440 -18.22 -27.12 4.53
N THR A 441 -19.36 -26.52 4.20
CA THR A 441 -20.26 -27.00 3.15
C THR A 441 -19.59 -26.94 1.79
N TRP A 442 -18.98 -25.80 1.45
CA TRP A 442 -18.21 -25.64 0.23
C TRP A 442 -17.06 -26.64 0.14
N ALA A 443 -16.25 -26.75 1.19
CA ALA A 443 -15.09 -27.62 1.22
C ALA A 443 -15.47 -29.10 1.04
N ARG A 444 -16.52 -29.59 1.72
CA ARG A 444 -17.01 -30.96 1.53
C ARG A 444 -17.50 -31.21 0.10
N ALA A 445 -18.22 -30.27 -0.50
CA ALA A 445 -18.69 -30.41 -1.87
C ALA A 445 -17.54 -30.44 -2.90
N VAL A 446 -16.48 -29.65 -2.69
CA VAL A 446 -15.26 -29.70 -3.50
C VAL A 446 -14.55 -31.04 -3.33
N ALA A 447 -14.42 -31.49 -2.08
CA ALA A 447 -13.75 -32.74 -1.74
C ALA A 447 -14.43 -33.95 -2.41
N GLU A 448 -15.75 -34.06 -2.28
CA GLU A 448 -16.57 -35.09 -2.93
C GLU A 448 -16.41 -35.07 -4.46
N ARG A 449 -16.53 -33.89 -5.08
CA ARG A 449 -16.49 -33.74 -6.54
C ARG A 449 -15.14 -34.13 -7.15
N HIS A 450 -14.06 -33.93 -6.41
CA HIS A 450 -12.69 -34.09 -6.91
C HIS A 450 -11.94 -35.30 -6.32
N GLY A 451 -12.56 -36.07 -5.42
CA GLY A 451 -11.98 -37.27 -4.83
C GLY A 451 -10.92 -36.97 -3.77
N TYR A 452 -11.23 -36.01 -2.89
CA TYR A 452 -10.46 -35.69 -1.70
C TYR A 452 -11.29 -35.99 -0.45
N ASP A 453 -10.62 -36.32 0.64
CA ASP A 453 -11.12 -36.17 2.00
C ASP A 453 -10.76 -34.77 2.51
N VAL A 454 -11.53 -34.22 3.45
CA VAL A 454 -11.28 -32.90 4.02
C VAL A 454 -11.39 -32.89 5.53
N GLU A 455 -10.35 -32.35 6.18
CA GLU A 455 -10.29 -32.08 7.62
C GLU A 455 -10.25 -30.56 7.86
N PHE A 456 -10.73 -30.12 9.02
CA PHE A 456 -10.79 -28.69 9.38
C PHE A 456 -9.96 -28.43 10.63
N ALA A 457 -9.17 -27.37 10.61
CA ALA A 457 -8.34 -26.94 11.73
C ALA A 457 -8.55 -25.44 12.03
N PRO A 458 -8.56 -25.05 13.31
CA PRO A 458 -8.63 -23.64 13.69
C PRO A 458 -7.27 -22.95 13.49
N VAL A 459 -7.31 -21.65 13.20
CA VAL A 459 -6.11 -20.80 13.15
C VAL A 459 -6.37 -19.53 13.95
N GLY A 460 -5.58 -19.33 15.01
CA GLY A 460 -5.78 -18.26 16.00
C GLY A 460 -6.49 -18.75 17.26
N ASP A 461 -6.85 -17.82 18.14
CA ASP A 461 -7.55 -18.16 19.38
C ASP A 461 -8.99 -18.58 19.07
N GLU A 462 -9.40 -19.71 19.61
CA GLU A 462 -10.74 -20.25 19.39
C GLU A 462 -11.71 -19.63 20.39
N ASP A 463 -12.65 -18.83 19.87
CA ASP A 463 -13.76 -18.31 20.67
C ASP A 463 -14.85 -19.38 20.81
N PRO A 464 -15.37 -19.64 22.02
CA PRO A 464 -16.40 -20.66 22.23
C PRO A 464 -17.70 -20.44 21.43
N GLU A 465 -18.05 -19.19 21.12
CA GLU A 465 -19.28 -18.84 20.42
C GLU A 465 -19.03 -18.76 18.91
N VAL A 466 -17.99 -18.02 18.51
CA VAL A 466 -17.77 -17.66 17.09
C VAL A 466 -16.63 -18.41 16.41
N GLY A 467 -15.91 -19.28 17.12
CA GLY A 467 -14.84 -20.11 16.59
C GLY A 467 -13.52 -19.36 16.41
N PRO A 468 -12.61 -19.83 15.55
CA PRO A 468 -11.33 -19.18 15.31
C PRO A 468 -11.47 -17.98 14.36
N PRO A 469 -10.54 -17.00 14.40
CA PRO A 469 -10.54 -15.91 13.44
C PRO A 469 -10.21 -16.41 12.03
N THR A 470 -9.31 -17.37 11.84
CA THR A 470 -9.07 -17.96 10.50
C THR A 470 -9.51 -19.42 10.49
N GLN A 471 -10.13 -19.80 9.38
CA GLN A 471 -10.54 -21.17 9.09
C GLN A 471 -9.50 -21.82 8.19
N MET A 472 -9.16 -23.08 8.44
CA MET A 472 -8.30 -23.88 7.57
C MET A 472 -8.98 -25.19 7.20
N ALA A 473 -8.94 -25.55 5.92
CA ALA A 473 -9.33 -26.86 5.41
C ALA A 473 -8.12 -27.55 4.79
N VAL A 474 -7.91 -28.81 5.17
CA VAL A 474 -6.84 -29.68 4.69
C VAL A 474 -7.48 -30.78 3.86
N PHE A 475 -7.27 -30.71 2.54
CA PHE A 475 -7.77 -31.70 1.61
C PHE A 475 -6.67 -32.72 1.31
N THR A 476 -6.98 -34.01 1.35
CA THR A 476 -6.06 -35.09 0.99
C THR A 476 -6.72 -36.03 -0.01
N ILE A 477 -6.03 -36.40 -1.08
CA ILE A 477 -6.59 -37.35 -2.07
C ILE A 477 -7.01 -38.63 -1.36
N THR A 478 -8.26 -39.04 -1.55
CA THR A 478 -8.75 -40.32 -1.05
C THR A 478 -8.03 -41.42 -1.84
N THR A 479 -7.11 -42.16 -1.20
CA THR A 479 -6.59 -43.40 -1.78
C THR A 479 -7.72 -44.41 -1.82
N SER A 480 -8.42 -44.51 -2.96
CA SER A 480 -9.20 -45.71 -3.20
C SER A 480 -8.22 -46.87 -3.27
N THR A 481 -8.41 -47.83 -2.36
CA THR A 481 -7.68 -49.09 -2.27
C THR A 481 -7.88 -49.85 -3.59
N THR A 482 -7.10 -49.50 -4.62
CA THR A 482 -7.08 -50.17 -5.92
C THR A 482 -6.24 -51.44 -5.85
N THR A 483 -6.33 -52.15 -4.72
CA THR A 483 -5.72 -53.46 -4.48
C THR A 483 -6.78 -54.56 -4.45
N ALA A 484 -8.05 -54.25 -4.10
CA ALA A 484 -9.11 -55.26 -4.05
C ALA A 484 -9.61 -55.71 -5.44
N ALA A 485 -9.57 -54.86 -6.47
CA ALA A 485 -10.06 -55.20 -7.81
C ALA A 485 -9.06 -56.02 -8.66
N LYS A 486 -7.82 -56.25 -8.18
CA LYS A 486 -6.83 -57.09 -8.86
C LYS A 486 -6.80 -58.53 -8.32
N GLU A 487 -7.22 -58.77 -7.08
CA GLU A 487 -7.29 -60.12 -6.51
C GLU A 487 -8.58 -60.86 -6.91
N GLU A 488 -9.68 -60.15 -7.15
CA GLU A 488 -10.94 -60.76 -7.62
C GLU A 488 -10.94 -61.13 -9.12
N LYS A 489 -9.89 -60.75 -9.87
CA LYS A 489 -9.64 -61.22 -11.24
C LYS A 489 -8.55 -62.30 -11.33
N ALA A 490 -8.01 -62.72 -10.19
CA ALA A 490 -7.00 -63.76 -10.08
C ALA A 490 -7.43 -64.95 -9.19
N ALA A 491 -8.70 -65.00 -8.78
CA ALA A 491 -9.31 -66.11 -8.04
C ALA A 491 -10.26 -66.92 -8.93
#